data_AF-A0A2V6JAT8-F1
#
_entry.id   AF-A0A2V6JAT8-F1
#
_cell.length_a   1.000
_cell.length_b   1.000
_cell.length_c   1.000
_cell.angle_alpha   90.00
_cell.angle_beta   90.00
_cell.angle_gamma   90.00
#
_symmetry.space_group_name_H-M   'P 1'
#
loop_
_entity.id
_entity.type
_entity.pdbx_description
1 polymer ?
#
loop_
_entity_poly.entity_id
_entity_poly.type
_entity_poly.pdbx_seq_one_letter_code
_entity_poly.pdbx_strand_id
1 'polypeptide(L)'
;MVFGSLTAMRGVAALLVAFFHLRYGVIGVPLFDLYIFQFRFGNRGYLWVDFFFILSGFILAYRYGDACSKLNLRGYGHFVWQRVARIWPLNVVTVLIAIVYLGSKYGASYLRRDAIVANLLLVHGWGHYFAPPLDFPSWS
;
A
#
# COMPACT_ATOMS: atom_id res chain seq x y z
N MET A 1 -9.88 11.56 -21.86
CA MET A 1 -11.01 11.84 -20.93
C MET A 1 -10.57 11.56 -19.50
N VAL A 2 -10.85 12.45 -18.54
CA VAL A 2 -10.56 12.25 -17.11
C VAL A 2 -11.88 12.03 -16.39
N PHE A 3 -12.04 10.87 -15.75
CA PHE A 3 -13.22 10.58 -14.94
C PHE A 3 -13.03 11.15 -13.53
N GLY A 4 -13.47 12.39 -13.31
CA GLY A 4 -13.33 13.08 -12.02
C GLY A 4 -14.02 12.34 -10.87
N SER A 5 -15.23 11.84 -11.11
CA SER A 5 -16.01 11.07 -10.12
C SER A 5 -15.32 9.76 -9.72
N LEU A 6 -14.82 8.98 -10.67
CA LEU A 6 -14.08 7.73 -10.39
C LEU A 6 -12.78 8.00 -9.63
N THR A 7 -12.12 9.13 -9.92
CA THR A 7 -10.89 9.54 -9.23
C THR A 7 -11.19 9.89 -7.78
N ALA A 8 -12.26 10.66 -7.52
CA ALA A 8 -12.69 10.99 -6.17
C ALA A 8 -13.09 9.74 -5.37
N MET A 9 -13.89 8.83 -5.95
CA MET A 9 -14.31 7.59 -5.29
C MET A 9 -13.13 6.69 -4.91
N ARG A 10 -12.10 6.58 -5.78
CA ARG A 10 -10.86 5.88 -5.44
C ARG A 10 -10.11 6.55 -4.29
N GLY A 11 -10.09 7.88 -4.25
CA GLY A 11 -9.50 8.63 -3.13
C GLY A 11 -10.18 8.31 -1.80
N VAL A 12 -11.52 8.32 -1.77
CA VAL A 12 -12.29 7.93 -0.57
C VAL A 12 -11.99 6.49 -0.17
N ALA A 13 -12.02 5.55 -1.11
CA ALA A 13 -11.73 4.15 -0.83
C ALA A 13 -10.30 3.95 -0.27
N ALA A 14 -9.29 4.62 -0.85
CA ALA A 14 -7.92 4.56 -0.36
C ALA A 14 -7.76 5.10 1.07
N LEU A 15 -8.45 6.19 1.41
CA LEU A 15 -8.44 6.73 2.77
C LEU A 15 -9.07 5.75 3.77
N LEU A 16 -10.19 5.13 3.42
CA LEU A 16 -10.85 4.15 4.28
C LEU A 16 -9.97 2.91 4.50
N VAL A 17 -9.25 2.45 3.48
CA VAL A 17 -8.26 1.36 3.60
C VAL A 17 -7.08 1.77 4.48
N ALA A 18 -6.57 3.00 4.33
CA ALA A 18 -5.48 3.50 5.17
C ALA A 18 -5.89 3.58 6.64
N PHE A 19 -7.07 4.13 6.94
CA PHE A 19 -7.60 4.18 8.30
C PHE A 19 -7.83 2.78 8.91
N PHE A 20 -8.26 1.82 8.09
CA PHE A 20 -8.37 0.42 8.52
C PHE A 20 -7.03 -0.16 8.97
N HIS A 21 -5.95 0.08 8.22
CA HIS A 21 -4.62 -0.41 8.58
C HIS A 21 -4.00 0.33 9.78
N LEU A 22 -4.27 1.63 9.94
CA LEU A 22 -3.80 2.40 11.10
C LEU A 22 -4.33 1.86 12.43
N ARG A 23 -5.56 1.33 12.45
CA ARG A 23 -6.14 0.65 13.62
C ARG A 23 -5.30 -0.52 14.12
N TYR A 24 -4.82 -1.36 13.19
CA TYR A 24 -4.14 -2.63 13.52
C TYR A 24 -2.60 -2.53 13.52
N GLY A 25 -2.02 -1.59 12.78
CA GLY A 25 -0.61 -1.67 12.37
C GLY A 25 0.41 -0.85 13.16
N VAL A 26 0.04 0.30 13.72
CA VAL A 26 1.09 1.25 14.21
C VAL A 26 0.74 1.90 15.54
N ILE A 27 -0.52 2.19 15.79
CA ILE A 27 -0.93 2.88 17.01
C ILE A 27 -2.28 2.30 17.39
N GLY A 28 -2.36 1.62 18.54
CA GLY A 28 -3.66 1.33 19.15
C GLY A 28 -4.27 2.66 19.61
N VAL A 29 -4.76 3.48 18.67
CA VAL A 29 -5.40 4.76 18.97
C VAL A 29 -6.85 4.45 19.35
N PRO A 30 -7.24 4.54 20.63
CA PRO A 30 -8.60 4.19 21.05
C PRO A 30 -9.65 5.15 20.46
N LEU A 31 -9.23 6.37 20.10
CA LEU A 31 -10.08 7.42 19.56
C LEU A 31 -10.67 7.08 18.18
N PHE A 32 -9.98 6.30 17.35
CA PHE A 32 -10.50 5.91 16.03
C PHE A 32 -11.51 4.76 16.11
N ASP A 33 -11.33 3.85 17.08
CA ASP A 33 -12.23 2.72 17.34
C ASP A 33 -13.64 3.16 17.77
N LEU A 34 -13.77 4.33 18.42
CA LEU A 34 -15.06 4.79 18.98
C LEU A 34 -16.05 5.35 17.96
N TYR A 35 -15.58 6.01 16.88
CA TYR A 35 -16.45 6.80 15.99
C TYR A 35 -16.60 6.27 14.56
N ILE A 36 -15.54 5.71 13.95
CA ILE A 36 -15.59 5.23 12.55
C ILE A 36 -15.85 3.72 12.48
N PHE A 37 -15.32 2.94 13.44
CA PHE A 37 -15.36 1.48 13.40
C PHE A 37 -16.55 0.84 14.12
N GLN A 38 -17.33 1.61 14.90
CA GLN A 38 -18.65 1.17 15.37
C GLN A 38 -19.68 1.10 14.23
N PHE A 39 -19.44 1.76 13.10
CA PHE A 39 -20.23 1.57 11.89
C PHE A 39 -19.84 0.25 11.19
N ARG A 40 -20.84 -0.49 10.69
CA ARG A 40 -20.70 -1.76 9.93
C ARG A 40 -19.69 -1.73 8.76
N PHE A 41 -19.26 -0.54 8.34
CA PHE A 41 -18.26 -0.31 7.29
C PHE A 41 -16.82 -0.53 7.76
N GLY A 42 -16.53 -0.31 9.04
CA GLY A 42 -15.16 -0.36 9.57
C GLY A 42 -14.59 -1.77 9.70
N ASN A 43 -15.40 -2.76 10.08
CA ASN A 43 -14.96 -4.17 10.18
C ASN A 43 -14.86 -4.88 8.82
N ARG A 44 -15.27 -4.22 7.73
CA ARG A 44 -15.22 -4.76 6.37
C ARG A 44 -14.27 -3.99 5.48
N GLY A 45 -13.10 -3.61 6.02
CA GLY A 45 -12.05 -2.89 5.28
C GLY A 45 -11.69 -3.55 3.94
N TYR A 46 -11.78 -4.88 3.86
CA TYR A 46 -11.57 -5.65 2.63
C TYR A 46 -12.51 -5.23 1.49
N LEU A 47 -13.77 -4.86 1.75
CA LEU A 47 -14.70 -4.43 0.69
C LEU A 47 -14.24 -3.11 0.04
N TRP A 48 -13.58 -2.23 0.80
CA TRP A 48 -13.04 -0.99 0.26
C TRP A 48 -11.79 -1.23 -0.59
N VAL A 49 -11.01 -2.26 -0.26
CA VAL A 49 -9.91 -2.76 -1.10
C VAL A 49 -10.47 -3.30 -2.42
N ASP A 50 -11.49 -4.16 -2.37
CA ASP A 50 -12.16 -4.72 -3.56
C ASP A 50 -12.70 -3.59 -4.46
N PHE A 51 -13.42 -2.64 -3.87
CA PHE A 51 -13.97 -1.50 -4.59
C PHE A 51 -12.89 -0.64 -5.24
N PHE A 52 -11.80 -0.33 -4.51
CA PHE A 52 -10.67 0.42 -5.06
C PHE A 52 -10.02 -0.29 -6.26
N PHE A 53 -9.86 -1.62 -6.18
CA PHE A 53 -9.28 -2.42 -7.26
C PHE A 53 -10.19 -2.51 -8.48
N ILE A 54 -11.50 -2.69 -8.30
CA ILE A 54 -12.47 -2.71 -9.42
C ILE A 54 -12.42 -1.38 -10.19
N LEU A 55 -12.48 -0.24 -9.49
CA LEU A 55 -12.42 1.08 -10.14
C LEU A 55 -11.07 1.33 -10.83
N SER A 56 -9.98 0.91 -10.20
CA SER A 56 -8.63 1.08 -10.75
C SER A 56 -8.42 0.19 -11.97
N GLY A 57 -8.92 -1.04 -11.95
CA GLY A 57 -8.92 -1.98 -13.07
C GLY A 57 -9.72 -1.45 -14.26
N PHE A 58 -10.92 -0.90 -14.01
CA PHE A 58 -11.71 -0.24 -15.05
C PHE A 58 -10.95 0.91 -15.72
N ILE A 59 -10.35 1.82 -14.95
CA ILE A 59 -9.58 2.95 -15.51
C ILE A 59 -8.36 2.45 -16.28
N LEU A 60 -7.68 1.42 -15.78
CA LEU A 60 -6.52 0.84 -16.45
C LEU A 60 -6.90 0.21 -17.79
N ALA A 61 -7.95 -0.62 -17.82
CA ALA A 61 -8.46 -1.22 -19.05
C ALA A 61 -8.93 -0.17 -20.05
N TYR A 62 -9.64 0.86 -19.59
CA TYR A 62 -10.11 1.94 -20.47
C TYR A 62 -8.95 2.77 -21.07
N ARG A 63 -7.92 3.10 -20.27
CA ARG A 63 -6.81 3.95 -20.74
C ARG A 63 -5.74 3.20 -21.53
N TYR A 64 -5.49 1.95 -21.16
CA TYR A 64 -4.38 1.17 -21.70
C TYR A 64 -4.84 -0.01 -22.54
N GLY A 65 -6.15 -0.26 -22.68
CA GLY A 65 -6.69 -1.38 -23.45
C GLY A 65 -6.15 -1.44 -24.88
N ASP A 66 -6.20 -0.31 -25.60
CA ASP A 66 -5.66 -0.25 -26.97
C ASP A 66 -4.13 -0.34 -27.00
N ALA A 67 -3.45 0.23 -26.00
CA ALA A 67 -2.00 0.17 -25.87
C ALA A 67 -1.50 -1.25 -25.57
N CYS A 68 -2.31 -2.08 -24.89
CA CYS A 68 -2.00 -3.47 -24.61
C CYS A 68 -1.86 -4.30 -25.90
N SER A 69 -2.64 -3.99 -26.95
CA SER A 69 -2.54 -4.67 -28.25
C SER A 69 -1.23 -4.39 -29.00
N LYS A 70 -0.48 -3.35 -28.61
CA LYS A 70 0.78 -2.89 -29.23
C LYS A 70 1.96 -2.92 -28.26
N LEU A 71 1.84 -3.66 -27.15
CA LEU A 71 2.88 -3.73 -26.12
C LEU A 71 4.18 -4.30 -26.70
N ASN A 72 5.24 -3.50 -26.68
CA ASN A 72 6.60 -3.97 -26.85
C ASN A 72 7.32 -3.99 -25.49
N LEU A 73 8.39 -4.78 -25.38
CA LEU A 73 9.14 -4.94 -24.13
C LEU A 73 9.62 -3.61 -23.54
N ARG A 74 9.96 -2.64 -24.40
CA ARG A 74 10.42 -1.31 -23.99
C ARG A 74 9.30 -0.48 -23.35
N GLY A 75 8.10 -0.50 -23.94
CA GLY A 75 6.91 0.19 -23.43
C GLY A 75 6.42 -0.42 -22.13
N TYR A 76 6.47 -1.75 -22.02
CA TYR A 76 6.19 -2.44 -20.76
C TYR A 76 7.20 -2.06 -19.66
N GLY A 77 8.49 -2.07 -19.96
CA GLY A 77 9.54 -1.66 -19.01
C GLY A 77 9.35 -0.23 -18.53
N HIS A 78 9.03 0.70 -19.44
CA HIS A 78 8.73 2.08 -19.07
C HIS A 78 7.49 2.20 -18.16
N PHE A 79 6.43 1.43 -18.44
CA PHE A 79 5.23 1.38 -17.60
C PHE A 79 5.53 0.86 -16.18
N VAL A 80 6.34 -0.20 -16.05
CA VAL A 80 6.77 -0.72 -14.75
C VAL A 80 7.64 0.30 -14.01
N TRP A 81 8.57 0.94 -14.72
CA TRP A 81 9.44 1.97 -14.14
C TRP A 81 8.66 3.14 -13.54
N GLN A 82 7.65 3.66 -14.24
CA GLN A 82 6.80 4.72 -13.72
C GLN A 82 6.06 4.34 -12.42
N ARG A 83 5.74 3.06 -12.23
CA ARG A 83 5.11 2.56 -11.00
C ARG A 83 6.11 2.44 -9.87
N VAL A 84 7.28 1.87 -10.13
CA VAL A 84 8.34 1.74 -9.13
C VAL A 84 8.83 3.11 -8.68
N ALA A 85 9.09 4.03 -9.62
CA ALA A 85 9.53 5.39 -9.32
C ALA A 85 8.53 6.18 -8.47
N ARG A 86 7.25 5.80 -8.49
CA ARG A 86 6.20 6.40 -7.66
C ARG A 86 6.13 5.79 -6.26
N ILE A 87 6.29 4.48 -6.12
CA ILE A 87 6.12 3.76 -4.84
C ILE A 87 7.40 3.80 -4.01
N TRP A 88 8.55 3.61 -4.65
CA TRP A 88 9.83 3.43 -3.99
C TRP A 88 10.25 4.60 -3.08
N PRO A 89 10.13 5.89 -3.49
CA PRO A 89 10.53 7.00 -2.63
C PRO A 89 9.75 7.04 -1.31
N LEU A 90 8.43 6.82 -1.37
CA LEU A 90 7.59 6.79 -0.17
C LEU A 90 7.94 5.59 0.72
N ASN A 91 8.14 4.41 0.13
CA ASN A 91 8.54 3.21 0.87
C ASN A 91 9.87 3.39 1.61
N VAL A 92 10.86 4.02 0.98
CA VAL A 92 12.14 4.30 1.67
C VAL A 92 11.92 5.20 2.89
N VAL A 93 11.10 6.24 2.76
CA VAL A 93 10.78 7.13 3.88
C VAL A 93 10.08 6.37 5.01
N THR A 94 9.08 5.56 4.71
CA THR A 94 8.33 4.82 5.74
C THR A 94 9.18 3.74 6.41
N VAL A 95 10.04 3.05 5.66
CA VAL A 95 11.01 2.08 6.20
C VAL A 95 12.03 2.76 7.10
N LEU A 96 12.53 3.94 6.75
CA LEU A 96 13.44 4.69 7.62
C LEU A 96 12.76 5.10 8.94
N ILE A 97 11.52 5.58 8.86
CA ILE A 97 10.70 5.88 10.04
C ILE A 97 10.51 4.62 10.90
N ALA A 98 10.18 3.49 10.28
CA ALA A 98 10.00 2.22 10.96
C ALA A 98 11.30 1.74 11.65
N ILE A 99 12.45 1.86 10.98
CA ILE A 99 13.76 1.52 11.56
C ILE A 99 14.04 2.35 12.82
N VAL A 100 13.84 3.67 12.74
CA VAL A 100 14.07 4.57 13.89
C VAL A 100 13.10 4.25 15.03
N TYR A 101 11.81 4.11 14.74
CA TYR A 101 10.78 3.84 15.74
C TYR A 101 10.96 2.48 16.41
N LEU A 102 11.09 1.41 15.61
CA LEU A 102 11.18 0.04 16.10
C LEU A 102 12.52 -0.23 16.79
N GLY A 103 13.62 0.33 16.26
CA GLY A 103 14.93 0.25 16.89
C GLY A 103 14.97 0.97 18.25
N SER A 104 14.29 2.12 18.37
CA SER A 104 14.19 2.83 19.65
C SER A 104 13.32 2.11 20.67
N LYS A 105 12.24 1.45 20.22
CA LYS A 105 11.26 0.79 21.10
C LYS A 105 11.68 -0.61 21.53
N TYR A 106 12.29 -1.39 20.64
CA TYR A 106 12.60 -2.82 20.83
C TYR A 106 14.09 -3.15 20.78
N GLY A 107 14.95 -2.16 20.50
CA GLY A 107 16.40 -2.34 20.41
C GLY A 107 16.89 -2.80 19.03
N ALA A 108 18.20 -2.70 18.81
CA ALA A 108 18.84 -3.00 17.52
C ALA A 108 18.69 -4.47 17.07
N SER A 109 18.52 -5.40 18.01
CA SER A 109 18.29 -6.83 17.72
C SER A 109 16.97 -7.09 16.97
N TYR A 110 16.02 -6.16 17.01
CA TYR A 110 14.77 -6.24 16.26
C TYR A 110 14.97 -5.95 14.77
N LEU A 111 16.01 -5.20 14.40
CA LEU A 111 16.28 -4.73 13.04
C LEU A 111 17.11 -5.75 12.25
N ARG A 112 16.47 -6.84 11.82
CA ARG A 112 17.14 -7.87 11.02
C ARG A 112 17.49 -7.37 9.62
N ARG A 113 18.70 -7.69 9.15
CA ARG A 113 19.21 -7.22 7.84
C ARG A 113 18.39 -7.73 6.66
N ASP A 114 17.96 -8.99 6.70
CA ASP A 114 17.11 -9.60 5.67
C ASP A 114 15.75 -8.89 5.60
N ALA A 115 15.15 -8.53 6.74
CA ALA A 115 13.92 -7.75 6.77
C ALA A 115 14.10 -6.35 6.14
N ILE A 116 15.20 -5.64 6.43
CA ILE A 116 15.50 -4.34 5.82
C ILE A 116 15.66 -4.47 4.31
N VAL A 117 16.46 -5.44 3.85
CA VAL A 117 16.68 -5.68 2.41
C VAL A 117 15.38 -6.04 1.71
N ALA A 118 14.55 -6.90 2.32
CA ALA A 118 13.24 -7.26 1.77
C ALA A 118 12.27 -6.06 1.68
N ASN A 119 12.37 -5.11 2.61
CA ASN A 119 11.59 -3.87 2.59
C ASN A 119 12.08 -2.90 1.50
N LEU A 120 13.39 -2.73 1.36
CA LEU A 120 13.98 -1.86 0.33
C LEU A 120 13.79 -2.39 -1.10
N LEU A 121 13.82 -3.71 -1.27
CA LEU A 121 13.60 -4.37 -2.55
C LEU A 121 12.12 -4.51 -2.91
N LEU A 122 11.20 -4.12 -2.02
CA LEU A 122 9.78 -4.37 -2.21
C LEU A 122 9.57 -5.87 -2.52
N VAL A 123 9.96 -6.76 -1.59
CA VAL A 123 9.65 -8.21 -1.69
C VAL A 123 9.07 -8.78 -0.40
N HIS A 124 9.00 -7.97 0.67
CA HIS A 124 8.45 -8.40 1.95
C HIS A 124 6.95 -8.74 1.91
N GLY A 125 6.20 -8.25 0.92
CA GLY A 125 4.77 -8.52 0.71
C GLY A 125 4.47 -9.80 -0.10
N TRP A 126 5.47 -10.52 -0.63
CA TRP A 126 5.27 -11.68 -1.52
C TRP A 126 4.88 -12.99 -0.81
N GLY A 127 4.39 -12.91 0.43
CA GLY A 127 4.00 -14.09 1.22
C GLY A 127 5.15 -14.80 1.95
N HIS A 128 6.40 -14.34 1.78
CA HIS A 128 7.50 -14.74 2.63
C HIS A 128 7.46 -13.93 3.94
N TYR A 129 7.18 -14.60 5.06
CA TYR A 129 7.19 -13.97 6.37
C TYR A 129 8.62 -13.63 6.81
N PHE A 130 9.04 -12.38 6.59
CA PHE A 130 10.26 -11.83 7.19
C PHE A 130 9.93 -11.28 8.58
N ALA A 131 9.96 -12.15 9.59
CA ALA A 131 9.69 -11.73 10.97
C ALA A 131 10.91 -11.00 11.57
N PRO A 132 10.75 -9.84 12.22
CA PRO A 132 9.55 -9.02 12.29
C PRO A 132 9.41 -8.08 11.06
N PRO A 133 8.19 -7.90 10.52
CA PRO A 133 7.98 -6.99 9.41
C PRO A 133 8.17 -5.54 9.88
N LEU A 134 9.01 -4.78 9.16
CA LEU A 134 9.26 -3.37 9.45
C LEU A 134 8.08 -2.50 9.01
N ASP A 135 7.55 -2.75 7.80
CA ASP A 135 6.46 -1.98 7.22
C ASP A 135 5.52 -2.88 6.37
N PHE A 136 4.77 -3.75 7.06
CA PHE A 136 3.92 -4.78 6.42
C PHE A 136 2.91 -4.26 5.39
N PRO A 137 2.14 -3.16 5.64
CA PRO A 137 1.14 -2.68 4.69
C PRO A 137 1.70 -1.71 3.62
N SER A 138 3.02 -1.52 3.54
CA SER A 138 3.61 -0.53 2.63
C SER A 138 3.26 -0.79 1.16
N TRP A 139 3.22 -2.06 0.75
CA TRP A 139 2.72 -2.48 -0.55
C TRP A 139 2.44 -4.01 -0.53
N SER A 140 1.19 -4.38 -0.79
CA SER A 140 0.73 -5.77 -0.96
C SER A 140 -0.58 -5.75 -1.73
#